data_AF-A0A962EBK5-F1
#
_entry.id   AF-A0A962EBK5-F1
#
_cell.length_a   1.000
_cell.length_b   1.000
_cell.length_c   1.000
_cell.angle_alpha   90.00
_cell.angle_beta   90.00
_cell.angle_gamma   90.00
#
_symmetry.space_group_name_H-M   'P 1'
#
loop_
_entity.id
_entity.type
_entity.pdbx_description
1 polymer ?
#
loop_
_entity_poly.entity_id
_entity_poly.type
_entity_poly.pdbx_seq_one_letter_code
_entity_poly.pdbx_strand_id
1 'polypeptide(L)'
;SYWYEPWGSSGVHKGIDIFADRGRGVVSSTAGLVVYAGTLAKGGKVVLVLGPKWRVHYYAHLDQQLASNGQWLWAGERLGTVGTSGNAVGKSPHLHYSIVSLLPLPWQFSGGTQGWKKMFYLNPTDRFE
;
A
#
# COMPACT_ATOMS: atom_id res chain seq x y z
N SER A 1 -2.13 -6.62 10.13
CA SER A 1 -1.35 -7.87 9.95
C SER A 1 -0.63 -7.83 8.62
N TYR A 2 0.51 -8.53 8.45
CA TYR A 2 1.18 -8.74 7.16
C TYR A 2 1.35 -10.24 6.94
N TRP A 3 1.19 -10.69 5.69
CA TRP A 3 1.18 -12.09 5.26
C TRP A 3 0.18 -13.01 5.99
N TYR A 4 -0.87 -12.43 6.56
CA TYR A 4 -1.92 -13.20 7.23
C TYR A 4 -2.82 -13.90 6.20
N GLU A 5 -3.23 -15.12 6.53
CA GLU A 5 -4.17 -15.93 5.78
C GLU A 5 -5.19 -16.60 6.72
N PRO A 6 -6.43 -16.81 6.28
CA PRO A 6 -6.97 -16.47 4.95
C PRO A 6 -7.28 -14.96 4.80
N TRP A 7 -7.13 -14.42 3.58
CA TRP A 7 -7.38 -13.01 3.27
C TRP A 7 -8.33 -12.79 2.07
N GLY A 8 -9.56 -13.27 2.22
CA GLY A 8 -10.60 -13.17 1.19
C GLY A 8 -10.13 -13.62 -0.18
N SER A 9 -10.57 -12.95 -1.24
CA SER A 9 -10.18 -13.26 -2.63
C SER A 9 -8.71 -12.95 -2.97
N SER A 10 -7.92 -12.42 -2.03
CA SER A 10 -6.49 -12.17 -2.23
C SER A 10 -5.61 -13.34 -1.77
N GLY A 11 -6.18 -14.28 -1.01
CA GLY A 11 -5.48 -15.42 -0.39
C GLY A 11 -4.67 -15.01 0.85
N VAL A 12 -3.70 -14.12 0.66
CA VAL A 12 -2.82 -13.57 1.71
C VAL A 12 -2.88 -12.04 1.72
N HIS A 13 -2.71 -11.44 2.92
CA HIS A 13 -2.62 -9.98 3.13
C HIS A 13 -1.21 -9.48 2.82
N LYS A 14 -1.00 -8.84 1.66
CA LYS A 14 0.35 -8.47 1.17
C LYS A 14 0.81 -7.06 1.60
N GLY A 15 0.21 -6.56 2.66
CA GLY A 15 0.44 -5.24 3.23
C GLY A 15 -0.09 -5.22 4.65
N ILE A 16 -0.36 -4.03 5.17
CA ILE A 16 -1.00 -3.81 6.46
C ILE A 16 -2.23 -2.92 6.29
N ASP A 17 -3.16 -3.03 7.23
CA ASP A 17 -4.29 -2.11 7.34
C ASP A 17 -4.10 -1.22 8.57
N ILE A 18 -4.26 0.08 8.38
CA ILE A 18 -4.09 1.11 9.42
C ILE A 18 -5.46 1.78 9.59
N PHE A 19 -6.12 1.50 10.70
CA PHE A 19 -7.45 2.02 11.02
C PHE A 19 -7.37 3.46 11.52
N ALA A 20 -8.24 4.31 11.00
CA ALA A 20 -8.46 5.68 11.45
C ALA A 20 -9.80 6.19 10.91
N ASP A 21 -10.30 7.31 11.45
CA ASP A 21 -11.55 7.90 10.98
C ASP A 21 -11.50 8.25 9.49
N ARG A 22 -12.63 8.06 8.80
CA ARG A 22 -12.78 8.48 7.41
C ARG A 22 -12.48 9.98 7.29
N GLY A 23 -11.71 10.36 6.27
CA GLY A 23 -11.27 11.75 6.07
C GLY A 23 -9.96 12.09 6.79
N ARG A 24 -9.46 11.25 7.71
CA ARG A 24 -8.15 11.44 8.34
C ARG A 24 -7.05 11.52 7.28
N GLY A 25 -6.12 12.46 7.44
CA GLY A 25 -5.04 12.66 6.47
C GLY A 25 -4.12 11.44 6.36
N VAL A 26 -3.80 11.06 5.12
CA VAL A 26 -2.79 10.05 4.79
C VAL A 26 -1.57 10.77 4.24
N VAL A 27 -0.40 10.44 4.79
CA VAL A 27 0.89 11.00 4.39
C VAL A 27 1.75 9.97 3.67
N SER A 28 2.66 10.44 2.83
CA SER A 28 3.65 9.58 2.21
C SER A 28 4.65 9.09 3.25
N SER A 29 4.83 7.77 3.31
CA SER A 29 5.86 7.10 4.13
C SER A 29 7.28 7.26 3.57
N THR A 30 7.42 7.73 2.34
CA THR A 30 8.71 7.84 1.63
C THR A 30 8.74 9.11 0.79
N ALA A 31 9.94 9.62 0.50
CA ALA A 31 10.10 10.56 -0.58
C ALA A 31 10.09 9.81 -1.93
N GLY A 32 9.46 10.37 -2.96
CA GLY A 32 9.44 9.71 -4.26
C GLY A 32 8.45 10.29 -5.27
N LEU A 33 8.43 9.68 -6.45
CA LEU A 33 7.58 10.07 -7.56
C LEU A 33 6.23 9.35 -7.50
N VAL A 34 5.13 10.09 -7.60
CA VAL A 34 3.78 9.52 -7.77
C VAL A 34 3.68 8.94 -9.18
N VAL A 35 3.80 7.61 -9.26
CA VAL A 35 3.73 6.88 -10.53
C VAL A 35 2.30 6.56 -10.94
N TYR A 36 1.35 6.59 -9.99
CA TYR A 36 -0.08 6.45 -10.28
C TYR A 36 -0.94 7.04 -9.15
N ALA A 37 -1.92 7.85 -9.51
CA ALA A 37 -3.03 8.30 -8.68
C ALA A 37 -4.32 8.12 -9.49
N GLY A 38 -5.22 7.26 -9.01
CA GLY A 38 -6.40 6.86 -9.76
C GLY A 38 -7.19 5.74 -9.10
N THR A 39 -8.09 5.09 -9.84
CA THR A 39 -8.96 4.05 -9.27
C THR A 39 -8.61 2.66 -9.81
N LEU A 40 -8.38 1.71 -8.90
CA LEU A 40 -8.17 0.30 -9.21
C LEU A 40 -9.35 -0.54 -8.68
N ALA A 41 -9.70 -1.62 -9.39
CA ALA A 41 -10.89 -2.43 -9.08
C ALA A 41 -10.96 -2.90 -7.61
N LYS A 42 -9.88 -3.45 -7.06
CA LYS A 42 -9.82 -3.88 -5.65
C LYS A 42 -9.41 -2.73 -4.72
N GLY A 43 -8.43 -1.94 -5.14
CA GLY A 43 -7.84 -0.87 -4.32
C GLY A 43 -8.74 0.33 -4.07
N GLY A 44 -9.78 0.51 -4.89
CA GLY A 44 -10.56 1.75 -4.89
C GLY A 44 -9.70 2.91 -5.37
N LYS A 45 -9.82 4.05 -4.70
CA LYS A 45 -8.93 5.19 -4.92
C LYS A 45 -7.58 4.89 -4.30
N VAL A 46 -6.53 4.93 -5.12
CA VAL A 46 -5.16 4.61 -4.71
C VAL A 46 -4.16 5.70 -5.09
N VAL A 47 -3.02 5.71 -4.39
CA VAL A 47 -1.80 6.42 -4.81
C VAL A 47 -0.65 5.43 -4.75
N LEU A 48 0.21 5.42 -5.77
CA LEU A 48 1.45 4.65 -5.85
C LEU A 48 2.62 5.63 -5.91
N VAL A 49 3.54 5.51 -4.96
CA VAL A 49 4.75 6.34 -4.89
C VAL A 49 5.96 5.44 -5.11
N LEU A 50 6.74 5.70 -6.16
CA LEU A 50 8.04 5.07 -6.38
C LEU A 50 9.09 5.78 -5.53
N GLY A 51 9.53 5.12 -4.47
CA GLY A 51 10.57 5.59 -3.57
C GLY A 51 11.94 4.94 -3.83
N PRO A 52 12.88 5.09 -2.88
CA PRO A 52 14.22 4.52 -2.96
C PRO A 52 14.22 2.99 -3.13
N LYS A 53 15.33 2.44 -3.60
CA LYS A 53 15.55 0.99 -3.80
C LYS A 53 14.51 0.35 -4.75
N TRP A 54 13.94 1.12 -5.68
CA TRP A 54 12.91 0.67 -6.63
C TRP A 54 11.70 0.05 -5.94
N ARG A 55 11.24 0.67 -4.86
CA ARG A 55 10.08 0.22 -4.09
C ARG A 55 8.88 1.11 -4.35
N VAL A 56 7.78 0.48 -4.74
CA VAL A 56 6.48 1.13 -4.90
C VAL A 56 5.72 1.02 -3.59
N HIS A 57 5.37 2.17 -3.05
CA HIS A 57 4.55 2.34 -1.87
C HIS A 57 3.10 2.52 -2.32
N TYR A 58 2.25 1.57 -1.97
CA TYR A 58 0.87 1.49 -2.42
C TYR A 58 -0.08 1.90 -1.28
N TYR A 59 -0.85 2.97 -1.48
CA TYR A 59 -1.83 3.50 -0.55
C TYR A 59 -3.22 3.29 -1.15
N ALA A 60 -4.07 2.48 -0.50
CA ALA A 60 -5.37 2.08 -1.02
C ALA A 60 -6.54 2.44 -0.11
N HIS A 61 -7.75 2.27 -0.65
CA HIS A 61 -9.04 2.55 0.00
C HIS A 61 -9.25 4.02 0.36
N LEU A 62 -8.55 4.94 -0.33
CA LEU A 62 -8.63 6.36 -0.04
C LEU A 62 -10.04 6.91 -0.25
N ASP A 63 -10.40 7.95 0.51
CA ASP A 63 -11.62 8.72 0.28
C ASP A 63 -11.37 9.83 -0.76
N GLN A 64 -10.24 10.53 -0.63
CA GLN A 64 -9.73 11.52 -1.58
C GLN A 64 -8.25 11.29 -1.89
N GLN A 65 -7.88 11.55 -3.14
CA GLN A 65 -6.48 11.66 -3.58
C GLN A 65 -6.15 13.14 -3.66
N LEU A 66 -5.09 13.55 -2.99
CA LEU A 66 -4.55 14.91 -3.05
C LEU A 66 -3.30 14.98 -3.92
N ALA A 67 -2.60 13.85 -4.06
CA ALA A 67 -1.45 13.72 -4.94
C ALA A 67 -1.87 13.51 -6.41
N SER A 68 -1.07 14.04 -7.33
CA SER A 68 -1.28 13.92 -8.79
C SER A 68 -0.21 13.06 -9.46
N ASN A 69 -0.53 12.47 -10.62
CA ASN A 69 0.44 11.72 -11.42
C ASN A 69 1.66 12.60 -11.77
N GLY A 70 2.87 12.07 -11.60
CA GLY A 70 4.11 12.79 -11.86
C GLY A 70 4.53 13.76 -10.75
N GLN A 71 3.74 13.94 -9.69
CA GLN A 71 4.11 14.76 -8.54
C GLN A 71 5.25 14.10 -7.76
N TRP A 72 6.25 14.89 -7.35
CA TRP A 72 7.21 14.48 -6.33
C TRP A 72 6.63 14.74 -4.95
N LEU A 73 6.69 13.76 -4.06
CA LEU A 73 6.29 13.87 -2.66
C LEU A 73 7.48 13.72 -1.74
N TRP A 74 7.52 14.49 -0.67
CA TRP A 74 8.42 14.24 0.47
C TRP A 74 7.80 13.26 1.47
N ALA A 75 8.65 12.61 2.27
CA ALA A 75 8.16 11.83 3.40
C ALA A 75 7.41 12.75 4.38
N GLY A 76 6.24 12.32 4.85
CA GLY A 76 5.34 13.13 5.68
C GLY A 76 4.40 14.05 4.91
N GLU A 77 4.58 14.22 3.58
CA GLU A 77 3.69 15.03 2.77
C GLU A 77 2.33 14.34 2.57
N ARG A 78 1.24 15.10 2.68
CA ARG A 78 -0.12 14.56 2.58
C ARG A 78 -0.46 14.18 1.13
N LEU A 79 -0.88 12.93 0.92
CA LEU A 79 -1.23 12.41 -0.41
C LEU A 79 -2.71 12.08 -0.58
N GLY A 80 -3.49 12.08 0.50
CA GLY A 80 -4.89 11.70 0.47
C GLY A 80 -5.55 11.66 1.84
N THR A 81 -6.67 10.96 1.90
CA THR A 81 -7.44 10.73 3.13
C THR A 81 -7.92 9.29 3.25
N VAL A 82 -8.04 8.82 4.50
CA VAL A 82 -8.57 7.50 4.83
C VAL A 82 -10.02 7.38 4.36
N GLY A 83 -10.35 6.23 3.77
CA GLY A 83 -11.69 5.96 3.24
C GLY A 83 -12.08 4.50 3.31
N THR A 84 -13.02 4.15 2.44
CA THR A 84 -13.60 2.80 2.31
C THR A 84 -13.85 2.44 0.85
N SER A 85 -13.07 3.00 -0.09
CA SER A 85 -13.29 2.76 -1.53
C SER A 85 -12.76 1.38 -1.98
N GLY A 86 -13.24 0.88 -3.12
CA GLY A 86 -12.85 -0.44 -3.63
C GLY A 86 -13.49 -1.57 -2.84
N ASN A 87 -12.73 -2.63 -2.54
CA ASN A 87 -13.25 -3.78 -1.79
C ASN A 87 -13.29 -3.55 -0.25
N ALA A 88 -13.04 -2.31 0.20
CA ALA A 88 -13.25 -1.86 1.57
C ALA A 88 -14.65 -1.28 1.83
N VAL A 89 -15.50 -1.18 0.80
CA VAL A 89 -16.89 -0.73 0.96
C VAL A 89 -17.61 -1.62 1.98
N GLY A 90 -18.30 -1.01 2.95
CA GLY A 90 -19.01 -1.70 4.02
C GLY A 90 -18.14 -2.18 5.19
N LYS A 91 -16.82 -1.93 5.17
CA LYS A 91 -15.90 -2.23 6.29
C LYS A 91 -15.56 -0.96 7.07
N SER A 92 -14.98 -1.13 8.26
CA SER A 92 -14.44 -0.01 9.05
C SER A 92 -13.40 0.78 8.23
N PRO A 93 -13.39 2.12 8.27
CA PRO A 93 -12.43 2.92 7.52
C PRO A 93 -10.98 2.59 7.88
N HIS A 94 -10.15 2.41 6.85
CA HIS A 94 -8.73 2.10 7.01
C HIS A 94 -7.96 2.46 5.75
N LEU A 95 -6.65 2.67 5.93
CA LEU A 95 -5.68 2.69 4.85
C LEU A 95 -5.13 1.28 4.67
N HIS A 96 -5.21 0.73 3.45
CA HIS A 96 -4.38 -0.42 3.08
C HIS A 96 -3.04 0.07 2.53
N TYR A 97 -1.95 -0.37 3.15
CA TYR A 97 -0.60 0.04 2.80
C TYR A 97 0.29 -1.17 2.47
N SER A 98 0.91 -1.17 1.29
CA SER A 98 1.84 -2.21 0.86
C SER A 98 3.13 -1.61 0.32
N ILE A 99 4.24 -2.34 0.46
CA ILE A 99 5.52 -2.00 -0.18
C ILE A 99 5.87 -3.12 -1.16
N VAL A 100 6.03 -2.77 -2.42
CA VAL A 100 6.35 -3.71 -3.51
C VAL A 100 7.71 -3.34 -4.09
N SER A 101 8.69 -4.24 -4.03
CA SER A 101 9.94 -4.09 -4.76
C SER A 101 9.75 -4.51 -6.22
N LEU A 102 10.23 -3.68 -7.14
CA LEU A 102 10.28 -4.02 -8.57
C LEU A 102 11.38 -5.03 -8.88
N LEU A 103 12.41 -5.09 -8.02
CA LEU A 103 13.47 -6.08 -8.10
C LEU A 103 13.16 -7.24 -7.13
N PRO A 104 13.18 -8.49 -7.58
CA PRO A 104 12.95 -9.61 -6.68
C PRO A 104 14.05 -9.69 -5.61
N LEU A 105 13.66 -10.10 -4.40
CA LEU A 105 14.54 -10.44 -3.28
C LEU A 105 14.44 -11.96 -3.07
N PRO A 106 15.23 -12.78 -3.80
CA PRO A 106 15.06 -14.24 -3.80
C PRO A 106 15.15 -14.88 -2.42
N TRP A 107 15.94 -14.28 -1.52
CA TRP A 107 16.09 -14.73 -0.13
C TRP A 107 14.84 -14.56 0.74
N GLN A 108 13.83 -13.80 0.29
CA GLN A 108 12.54 -13.70 0.99
C GLN A 108 11.53 -14.78 0.57
N PHE A 109 11.87 -15.63 -0.41
CA PHE A 109 11.01 -16.75 -0.81
C PHE A 109 10.58 -17.60 0.40
N SER A 110 9.35 -18.11 0.35
CA SER A 110 8.82 -19.03 1.35
C SER A 110 7.95 -20.10 0.68
N GLY A 111 7.93 -21.32 1.24
CA GLY A 111 7.10 -22.41 0.75
C GLY A 111 5.60 -22.32 1.09
N GLY A 112 5.18 -21.31 1.86
CA GLY A 112 3.76 -21.13 2.23
C GLY A 112 2.89 -20.59 1.09
N THR A 113 1.60 -20.36 1.38
CA THR A 113 0.62 -19.85 0.41
C THR A 113 1.11 -18.57 -0.28
N GLN A 114 1.17 -18.59 -1.61
CA GLN A 114 1.70 -17.50 -2.43
C GLN A 114 3.10 -17.03 -2.00
N GLY A 115 3.90 -17.86 -1.33
CA GLY A 115 5.15 -17.46 -0.69
C GLY A 115 6.24 -16.99 -1.66
N TRP A 116 6.17 -17.36 -2.95
CA TRP A 116 7.00 -16.78 -4.00
C TRP A 116 6.81 -15.25 -4.12
N LYS A 117 5.63 -14.72 -3.78
CA LYS A 117 5.35 -13.28 -3.81
C LYS A 117 6.11 -12.52 -2.71
N LYS A 118 6.58 -13.18 -1.65
CA LYS A 118 7.43 -12.53 -0.63
C LYS A 118 8.71 -11.97 -1.23
N MET A 119 9.17 -12.49 -2.36
CA MET A 119 10.29 -11.90 -3.10
C MET A 119 10.02 -10.45 -3.55
N PHE A 120 8.76 -10.03 -3.65
CA PHE A 120 8.38 -8.70 -4.13
C PHE A 120 7.69 -7.85 -3.05
N TYR A 121 6.94 -8.47 -2.15
CA TYR A 121 6.18 -7.74 -1.13
C TYR A 121 6.93 -7.71 0.18
N LEU A 122 7.26 -6.52 0.65
CA LEU A 122 8.00 -6.30 1.91
C LEU A 122 7.02 -6.07 3.06
N ASN A 123 7.38 -6.50 4.27
CA ASN A 123 6.60 -6.18 5.46
C ASN A 123 6.74 -4.70 5.80
N PRO A 124 5.66 -3.89 5.75
CA PRO A 124 5.75 -2.47 6.01
C PRO A 124 6.04 -2.09 7.47
N THR A 125 5.92 -3.04 8.41
CA THR A 125 6.26 -2.82 9.82
C THR A 125 7.71 -3.12 10.15
N ASP A 126 8.45 -3.77 9.25
CA ASP A 126 9.86 -4.03 9.47
C ASP A 126 10.58 -2.68 9.51
N ARG A 127 11.20 -2.37 10.65
CA ARG A 127 12.12 -1.24 10.74
C ARG A 127 13.37 -1.64 9.98
N PHE A 128 13.49 -1.16 8.75
CA PHE A 128 14.74 -1.25 8.03
C PHE A 128 15.73 -0.31 8.73
N GLU A 129 16.70 -0.89 9.45
CA GLU A 129 17.94 -0.23 9.88
C GLU A 129 18.72 0.30 8.66
#